data_AF-A0ABD7GII0-F1
#
_entry.id   AF-A0ABD7GII0-F1
#
_cell.length_a   1.000
_cell.length_b   1.000
_cell.length_c   1.000
_cell.angle_alpha   90.00
_cell.angle_beta   90.00
_cell.angle_gamma   90.00
#
_symmetry.space_group_name_H-M   'P 1'
#
loop_
_entity.id
_entity.type
_entity.pdbx_description
1 polymer ?
#
loop_
_entity_poly.entity_id
_entity_poly.type
_entity_poly.pdbx_seq_one_letter_code
_entity_poly.pdbx_strand_id
1 'polypeptide(L)'
;MASPNVVPKSYRLLNAVPTVETARSIVYNITRADQFFPNTSFNVLERRKYLTLAIADCEQLCLDFQCLLELGLPINVNRFDAVVESIELEISLLKGARKNVKLVGKQSAEDLIESTAAELERLRAL
;
A
#
# COMPACT_ATOMS: atom_id res chain seq x y z
N MET A 1 13.46 -6.41 -12.48
CA MET A 1 12.60 -7.56 -12.83
C MET A 1 12.64 -8.00 -14.29
N ALA A 2 12.88 -7.13 -15.29
CA ALA A 2 12.91 -7.55 -16.71
C ALA A 2 14.20 -8.28 -17.15
N SER A 3 15.33 -8.04 -16.48
CA SER A 3 16.61 -8.63 -16.85
C SER A 3 16.66 -10.14 -16.56
N PRO A 4 17.14 -10.98 -17.50
CA PRO A 4 17.33 -12.41 -17.27
C PRO A 4 18.36 -12.71 -16.15
N ASN A 5 19.22 -11.74 -15.83
CA ASN A 5 20.20 -11.84 -14.74
C ASN A 5 19.58 -11.56 -13.35
N VAL A 6 18.29 -11.23 -13.31
CA VAL A 6 17.54 -10.96 -12.06
C VAL A 6 16.40 -11.96 -11.90
N VAL A 7 15.66 -12.25 -12.97
CA VAL A 7 14.67 -13.33 -12.98
C VAL A 7 14.80 -14.07 -14.31
N PRO A 8 15.04 -15.39 -14.32
CA PRO A 8 15.08 -16.16 -15.56
C PRO A 8 13.78 -16.01 -16.36
N LYS A 9 13.86 -16.07 -17.69
CA LYS A 9 12.70 -15.83 -18.56
C LYS A 9 11.50 -16.74 -18.24
N SER A 10 11.75 -17.98 -17.84
CA SER A 10 10.72 -18.97 -17.46
C SER A 10 9.89 -18.55 -16.24
N TYR A 11 10.44 -17.74 -15.34
CA TYR A 11 9.77 -17.29 -14.11
C TYR A 11 9.20 -15.88 -14.23
N ARG A 12 9.26 -15.26 -15.41
CA ARG A 12 8.81 -13.88 -15.59
C ARG A 12 7.32 -13.70 -15.35
N LEU A 13 6.49 -14.63 -15.82
CA LEU A 13 5.04 -14.58 -15.61
C LEU A 13 4.64 -14.92 -14.17
N LEU A 14 5.44 -15.76 -13.49
CA LEU A 14 5.13 -16.24 -12.15
C LEU A 14 5.58 -15.28 -11.05
N ASN A 15 6.74 -14.64 -11.23
CA ASN A 15 7.33 -13.78 -10.19
C ASN A 15 7.47 -12.33 -10.68
N ALA A 16 8.05 -12.12 -11.87
CA ALA A 16 8.36 -10.74 -12.28
C ALA A 16 7.11 -9.90 -12.58
N VAL A 17 6.09 -10.46 -13.22
CA VAL A 17 4.84 -9.73 -13.53
C VAL A 17 4.08 -9.40 -12.25
N PRO A 18 3.75 -10.35 -11.34
CA PRO A 18 3.08 -10.03 -10.08
C PRO A 18 3.83 -9.00 -9.24
N THR A 19 5.15 -9.12 -9.08
CA THR A 19 5.94 -8.14 -8.31
C THR A 19 5.86 -6.73 -8.91
N VAL A 20 5.84 -6.60 -10.24
CA VAL A 20 5.67 -5.28 -10.89
C VAL A 20 4.25 -4.74 -10.71
N GLU A 21 3.24 -5.61 -10.73
CA GLU A 21 1.86 -5.23 -10.45
C GLU A 21 1.69 -4.76 -9.00
N THR A 22 2.28 -5.47 -8.02
CA THR A 22 2.34 -5.04 -6.62
C THR A 22 3.01 -3.68 -6.47
N ALA A 23 4.15 -3.46 -7.13
CA ALA A 23 4.84 -2.16 -7.11
C ALA A 23 3.98 -1.03 -7.69
N ARG A 24 3.22 -1.31 -8.75
CA ARG A 24 2.26 -0.36 -9.33
C ARG A 24 1.08 -0.10 -8.37
N SER A 25 0.63 -1.12 -7.64
CA SER A 25 -0.45 -1.02 -6.65
C SER A 25 -0.08 -0.09 -5.49
N ILE A 26 1.19 -0.07 -5.05
CA ILE A 26 1.68 0.88 -4.02
C ILE A 26 1.40 2.33 -4.46
N VAL A 27 1.87 2.71 -5.65
CA VAL A 27 1.71 4.07 -6.19
C VAL A 27 0.23 4.41 -6.36
N TYR A 28 -0.56 3.45 -6.85
CA TYR A 28 -2.00 3.60 -6.99
C TYR A 28 -2.68 3.89 -5.64
N ASN A 29 -2.36 3.11 -4.61
CA ASN A 29 -2.94 3.25 -3.28
C ASN A 29 -2.52 4.56 -2.60
N ILE A 30 -1.27 5.00 -2.74
CA ILE A 30 -0.80 6.31 -2.25
C ILE A 30 -1.58 7.44 -2.93
N THR A 31 -1.62 7.43 -4.27
CA THR A 31 -2.31 8.47 -5.05
C THR A 31 -3.81 8.50 -4.72
N ARG A 32 -4.41 7.32 -4.50
CA ARG A 32 -5.82 7.19 -4.13
C ARG A 32 -6.08 7.70 -2.71
N ALA A 33 -5.17 7.43 -1.76
CA ALA A 33 -5.26 8.01 -0.42
C ALA A 33 -5.26 9.55 -0.49
N ASP A 34 -4.46 10.14 -1.38
CA ASP A 34 -4.40 11.59 -1.55
C ASP A 34 -5.72 12.23 -2.00
N GLN A 35 -6.51 11.51 -2.80
CA GLN A 35 -7.84 11.98 -3.24
C GLN A 35 -8.85 12.08 -2.08
N PHE A 36 -8.64 11.35 -0.98
CA PHE A 36 -9.45 11.48 0.23
C PHE A 36 -8.86 12.55 1.13
N PHE A 37 -9.22 13.81 0.87
CA PHE A 37 -8.84 14.91 1.75
C PHE A 37 -9.58 14.78 3.09
N PRO A 38 -8.90 14.89 4.25
CA PRO A 38 -9.46 14.54 5.55
C PRO A 38 -10.36 15.65 6.14
N ASN A 39 -11.38 16.10 5.41
CA ASN A 39 -12.39 17.08 5.87
C ASN A 39 -13.64 16.42 6.48
N THR A 40 -13.83 15.12 6.29
CA THR A 40 -14.91 14.33 6.89
C THR A 40 -14.33 13.11 7.60
N SER A 41 -15.08 12.59 8.58
CA SER A 41 -14.77 11.33 9.28
C SER A 41 -14.56 10.17 8.28
N PHE A 42 -15.45 10.05 7.30
CA PHE A 42 -15.36 9.04 6.25
C PHE A 42 -14.07 9.17 5.42
N ASN A 43 -13.69 10.38 4.99
CA ASN A 43 -12.47 10.57 4.22
C ASN A 43 -11.20 10.27 5.03
N VAL A 44 -11.22 10.55 6.34
CA VAL A 44 -10.13 10.13 7.25
C VAL A 44 -9.99 8.61 7.26
N LEU A 45 -11.10 7.88 7.32
CA LEU A 45 -11.11 6.41 7.30
C LEU A 45 -10.60 5.85 5.96
N GLU A 46 -11.14 6.33 4.83
CA GLU A 46 -10.69 5.86 3.50
C GLU A 46 -9.22 6.21 3.24
N ARG A 47 -8.75 7.40 3.62
CA ARG A 47 -7.33 7.75 3.50
C ARG A 47 -6.44 6.78 4.29
N ARG A 48 -6.81 6.45 5.53
CA ARG A 48 -6.07 5.48 6.36
C ARG A 48 -6.09 4.07 5.77
N LYS A 49 -7.21 3.66 5.18
CA LYS A 49 -7.38 2.37 4.51
C LYS A 49 -6.43 2.25 3.31
N TYR A 50 -6.42 3.22 2.40
CA TYR A 50 -5.52 3.18 1.24
C TYR A 50 -4.04 3.24 1.63
N LEU A 51 -3.66 4.04 2.64
CA LEU A 51 -2.30 3.99 3.18
C LEU A 51 -1.96 2.62 3.80
N THR A 52 -2.94 1.94 4.39
CA THR A 52 -2.74 0.57 4.92
C THR A 52 -2.56 -0.45 3.79
N LEU A 53 -3.31 -0.32 2.69
CA LEU A 53 -3.13 -1.17 1.51
C LEU A 53 -1.75 -0.93 0.86
N ALA A 54 -1.30 0.31 0.76
CA ALA A 54 0.05 0.60 0.27
C ALA A 54 1.15 -0.04 1.15
N ILE A 55 1.00 -0.01 2.48
CA ILE A 55 1.91 -0.70 3.41
C ILE A 55 1.87 -2.22 3.17
N ALA A 56 0.69 -2.80 3.00
CA ALA A 56 0.55 -4.23 2.74
C ALA A 56 1.22 -4.63 1.41
N ASP A 57 1.08 -3.81 0.37
CA ASP A 57 1.74 -4.03 -0.92
C ASP A 57 3.28 -3.94 -0.80
N CYS A 58 3.80 -3.01 0.03
CA CYS A 58 5.23 -2.95 0.36
C CYS A 58 5.72 -4.24 1.05
N GLU A 59 4.97 -4.73 2.04
CA GLU A 59 5.28 -6.00 2.72
C GLU A 59 5.22 -7.18 1.75
N GLN A 60 4.25 -7.18 0.82
CA GLN A 60 4.13 -8.20 -0.23
C GLN A 60 5.34 -8.22 -1.16
N LEU A 61 5.92 -7.06 -1.52
CA LEU A 61 7.16 -7.03 -2.32
C LEU A 61 8.33 -7.73 -1.62
N CYS A 62 8.45 -7.57 -0.29
CA CYS A 62 9.47 -8.27 0.47
C CYS A 62 9.26 -9.79 0.45
N LEU A 63 8.02 -10.25 0.56
CA LEU A 63 7.67 -11.67 0.46
C LEU A 63 7.97 -12.23 -0.94
N ASP A 64 7.70 -11.46 -2.00
CA ASP A 64 8.04 -11.86 -3.37
C ASP A 64 9.56 -12.04 -3.55
N PHE A 65 10.38 -11.18 -2.93
CA PHE A 65 11.84 -11.32 -2.95
C PHE A 65 12.32 -12.53 -2.15
N GLN A 66 11.71 -12.80 -1.00
CA GLN A 66 11.99 -14.02 -0.23
C GLN A 66 11.65 -15.28 -1.04
N CYS A 67 10.52 -15.28 -1.75
CA CYS A 67 10.15 -16.38 -2.64
C CYS A 67 11.22 -16.61 -3.73
N LEU A 68 11.75 -15.54 -4.34
CA LEU A 68 12.83 -15.67 -5.33
C LEU A 68 14.12 -16.27 -4.76
N LEU A 69 14.44 -15.96 -3.50
CA LEU A 69 15.59 -16.55 -2.77
C LEU A 69 15.35 -18.03 -2.47
N GLU A 70 14.17 -18.40 -1.99
CA GLU A 70 13.82 -19.78 -1.65
C GLU A 70 13.76 -20.71 -2.88
N LEU A 71 13.39 -20.17 -4.05
CA LEU A 71 13.40 -20.92 -5.31
C LEU A 71 14.82 -21.25 -5.81
N GLY A 72 15.87 -20.71 -5.20
CA GLY A 72 17.27 -21.00 -5.57
C GLY A 72 17.66 -20.49 -6.95
N LEU A 73 16.97 -19.45 -7.44
CA LEU A 73 17.26 -18.84 -8.74
C LEU A 73 18.62 -18.12 -8.72
N PRO A 74 19.34 -18.03 -9.85
CA PRO A 74 20.65 -17.36 -9.92
C PRO A 74 20.48 -15.83 -9.90
N ILE A 75 20.05 -15.29 -8.76
CA ILE A 75 19.76 -13.88 -8.52
C ILE A 75 20.94 -13.18 -7.85
N ASN A 76 21.13 -11.91 -8.18
CA ASN A 76 22.10 -11.05 -7.49
C ASN A 76 21.44 -10.46 -6.23
N VAL A 77 21.72 -11.06 -5.08
CA VAL A 77 21.11 -10.69 -3.78
C VAL A 77 21.44 -9.25 -3.37
N ASN A 78 22.65 -8.77 -3.65
CA ASN A 78 23.06 -7.39 -3.33
C ASN A 78 22.19 -6.33 -4.02
N ARG A 79 21.52 -6.68 -5.13
CA ARG A 79 20.55 -5.79 -5.78
C ARG A 79 19.22 -5.72 -5.04
N PHE A 80 18.89 -6.74 -4.26
CA PHE A 80 17.69 -6.73 -3.44
C PHE A 80 17.91 -5.97 -2.14
N ASP A 81 19.10 -5.99 -1.55
CA ASP A 81 19.37 -5.24 -0.30
C ASP A 81 19.01 -3.75 -0.43
N ALA A 82 19.51 -3.06 -1.45
CA ALA A 82 19.19 -1.64 -1.68
C ALA A 82 17.69 -1.39 -1.92
N VAL A 83 16.99 -2.35 -2.53
CA VAL A 83 15.55 -2.26 -2.79
C VAL A 83 14.76 -2.52 -1.50
N VAL A 84 15.18 -3.50 -0.69
CA VAL A 84 14.59 -3.81 0.62
C VAL A 84 14.74 -2.63 1.56
N GLU A 85 15.93 -2.02 1.65
CA GLU A 85 16.14 -0.78 2.44
C GLU A 85 15.20 0.35 2.00
N SER A 86 15.00 0.50 0.68
CA SER A 86 14.07 1.49 0.13
C SER A 86 12.62 1.17 0.50
N ILE A 87 12.22 -0.11 0.47
CA ILE A 87 10.87 -0.55 0.87
C ILE A 87 10.64 -0.33 2.37
N GLU A 88 11.61 -0.64 3.22
CA GLU A 88 11.51 -0.44 4.67
C GLU A 88 11.39 1.05 5.03
N LEU A 89 12.15 1.91 4.34
CA LEU A 89 12.00 3.35 4.45
C LEU A 89 10.58 3.80 4.06
N GLU A 90 10.07 3.31 2.94
CA GLU A 90 8.71 3.65 2.46
C GLU A 90 7.64 3.19 3.46
N ILE A 91 7.75 1.96 4.01
CA ILE A 91 6.87 1.45 5.06
C ILE A 91 6.87 2.39 6.28
N SER A 92 8.04 2.87 6.69
CA SER A 92 8.18 3.80 7.82
C SER A 92 7.47 5.14 7.53
N LEU A 93 7.69 5.70 6.35
CA LEU A 93 7.05 6.95 5.90
C LEU A 93 5.52 6.80 5.84
N LEU A 94 5.02 5.72 5.24
CA LEU A 94 3.58 5.45 5.12
C LEU A 94 2.93 5.21 6.49
N LYS A 95 3.59 4.50 7.41
CA LYS A 95 3.13 4.33 8.80
C LYS A 95 3.03 5.68 9.51
N GLY A 96 4.03 6.55 9.33
CA GLY A 96 4.03 7.92 9.83
C GLY A 96 2.88 8.76 9.26
N ALA A 97 2.72 8.75 7.93
CA ALA A 97 1.65 9.46 7.23
C ALA A 97 0.27 9.00 7.72
N ARG A 98 0.05 7.68 7.80
CA ARG A 98 -1.22 7.08 8.26
C ARG A 98 -1.56 7.49 9.69
N LYS A 99 -0.57 7.47 10.59
CA LYS A 99 -0.74 7.91 11.99
C LYS A 99 -1.12 9.39 12.09
N ASN A 100 -0.64 10.21 11.17
CA ASN A 100 -0.88 11.65 11.13
C ASN A 100 -2.16 12.07 10.40
N VAL A 101 -2.89 11.14 9.77
CA VAL A 101 -4.21 11.44 9.21
C VAL A 101 -5.16 11.81 10.34
N LYS A 102 -5.58 13.07 10.35
CA LYS A 102 -6.54 13.64 11.29
C LYS A 102 -7.55 14.48 10.53
N LEU A 103 -8.75 14.60 11.09
CA LEU A 103 -9.78 15.50 10.57
C LEU A 103 -9.24 16.94 10.56
N VAL A 104 -9.38 17.61 9.41
CA VAL A 104 -8.96 18.99 9.18
C VAL A 104 -10.22 19.85 9.05
N GLY A 105 -10.26 20.93 9.83
CA GLY A 105 -11.40 21.85 9.88
C GLY A 105 -12.32 21.62 11.08
N LYS A 106 -13.31 22.51 11.23
CA LYS A 106 -14.40 22.36 12.21
C LYS A 106 -15.55 21.65 11.51
N GLN A 107 -15.87 20.42 11.92
CA GLN A 107 -17.17 19.83 11.57
C GLN A 107 -18.25 20.44 12.47
N SER A 108 -19.37 20.83 11.89
CA SER A 108 -20.55 21.17 12.68
C SER A 108 -21.12 19.90 13.31
N ALA A 109 -21.93 20.06 14.37
CA ALA A 109 -22.62 18.92 14.97
C ALA A 109 -23.54 18.21 13.96
N GLU A 110 -24.11 18.96 13.02
CA GLU A 110 -24.97 18.44 11.95
C GLU A 110 -24.18 17.53 10.98
N ASP A 111 -23.00 17.96 10.54
CA ASP A 111 -22.14 17.15 9.64
C ASP A 111 -21.72 15.82 10.29
N LEU A 112 -21.48 15.85 11.60
CA LEU A 112 -21.15 14.66 12.40
C LEU A 112 -22.35 13.71 12.48
N ILE A 113 -23.54 14.23 12.76
CA ILE A 113 -24.77 13.43 12.82
C ILE A 113 -25.09 12.80 11.47
N GLU A 114 -24.97 13.56 10.37
CA GLU A 114 -25.21 13.05 9.03
C GLU A 114 -24.19 11.98 8.63
N SER A 115 -22.89 12.21 8.88
CA SER A 115 -21.85 11.23 8.56
C SER A 115 -21.99 9.92 9.35
N THR A 116 -22.35 10.02 10.64
CA THR A 116 -22.56 8.85 11.50
C THR A 116 -23.84 8.10 11.13
N ALA A 117 -24.91 8.79 10.74
CA ALA A 117 -26.13 8.15 10.25
C ALA A 117 -25.88 7.36 8.96
N ALA A 118 -25.15 7.94 8.00
CA ALA A 118 -24.78 7.26 6.75
C ALA A 118 -23.89 6.02 7.00
N GLU A 119 -22.98 6.10 7.97
CA GLU A 119 -22.16 4.95 8.35
C GLU A 119 -22.97 3.84 9.02
N LEU A 120 -23.94 4.21 9.87
CA LEU A 120 -24.86 3.27 10.51
C LEU A 120 -25.74 2.54 9.47
N GLU A 121 -26.19 3.25 8.43
CA GLU A 121 -26.94 2.66 7.33
C GLU A 121 -26.09 1.68 6.51
N ARG A 122 -24.84 2.02 6.20
CA ARG A 122 -23.89 1.07 5.58
C ARG A 122 -23.66 -0.18 6.42
N LEU A 123 -23.46 -0.02 7.72
CA LEU A 123 -23.25 -1.15 8.63
C LEU A 123 -24.47 -2.07 8.72
N ARG A 124 -25.68 -1.52 8.56
CA ARG A 124 -26.91 -2.32 8.48
C ARG A 124 -27.08 -3.06 7.15
N ALA A 125 -26.38 -2.64 6.11
CA ALA A 125 -26.44 -3.24 4.77
C ALA A 125 -25.37 -4.33 4.52
N LEU A 126 -24.46 -4.53 5.48
CA LEU A 126 -23.49 -5.64 5.49
C LEU A 126 -24.11 -6.91 6.10
#